data_AF-M6VIQ4-F1
#
_entry.id   AF-M6VIQ4-F1
#
_cell.length_a   1.000
_cell.length_b   1.000
_cell.length_c   1.000
_cell.angle_alpha   90.00
_cell.angle_beta   90.00
_cell.angle_gamma   90.00
#
_symmetry.space_group_name_H-M   'P 1'
#
loop_
_entity.id
_entity.type
_entity.pdbx_description
1 polymer ?
#
loop_
_entity_poly.entity_id
_entity_poly.type
_entity_poly.pdbx_seq_one_letter_code
_entity_poly.pdbx_strand_id
1 'polypeptide(L)'
;MYYLNRDRFQSSTTRLKNLKIIVIGDFILDEYLIGEVSRISPEAPVPVVWVRKEKITLGGAGNVVKNLSSLGVKSIVLGRAGKDEKAKTLSKLLMDENTDRSLNFLIESEEIPTILKTRVIAGHQQVCRIDKEELKPINQKEEDELLEAFLERVDSADAVILSDYDKGTLTPRIIREVSKICLDKKRS
;
A
#
# COMPACT_ATOMS: atom_id res chain seq x y z
N MET A 1 22.13 1.19 -25.08
CA MET A 1 22.00 0.16 -24.03
C MET A 1 22.77 0.66 -22.81
N TYR A 2 22.09 1.20 -21.79
CA TYR A 2 22.77 1.73 -20.60
C TYR A 2 23.26 0.56 -19.75
N TYR A 3 24.56 0.24 -19.84
CA TYR A 3 25.19 -0.69 -18.90
C TYR A 3 25.30 0.00 -17.54
N LEU A 4 24.60 -0.54 -16.54
CA LEU A 4 24.81 -0.18 -15.15
C LEU A 4 26.20 -0.67 -14.72
N ASN A 5 27.13 0.27 -14.56
CA ASN A 5 28.44 0.01 -13.99
C ASN A 5 28.27 -0.60 -12.58
N ARG A 6 28.96 -1.72 -12.31
CA ARG A 6 28.86 -2.49 -11.06
C ARG A 6 29.16 -1.64 -9.82
N ASP A 7 30.17 -0.79 -9.87
CA ASP A 7 30.58 0.07 -8.76
C ASP A 7 29.54 1.17 -8.51
N ARG A 8 28.96 1.70 -9.60
CA ARG A 8 27.85 2.68 -9.51
C ARG A 8 26.59 2.05 -8.92
N PHE A 9 26.30 0.80 -9.27
CA PHE A 9 25.18 0.04 -8.68
C PHE A 9 25.42 -0.26 -7.19
N GLN A 10 26.61 -0.72 -6.82
CA GLN A 10 26.96 -1.01 -5.42
C GLN A 10 26.95 0.25 -4.54
N SER A 11 27.52 1.35 -5.02
CA SER A 11 27.50 2.62 -4.28
C SER A 11 26.08 3.17 -4.11
N SER A 12 25.25 3.09 -5.16
CA SER A 12 23.86 3.55 -5.13
C SER A 12 23.01 2.69 -4.19
N THR A 13 23.12 1.36 -4.26
CA THR A 13 22.40 0.44 -3.35
C THR A 13 22.83 0.60 -1.89
N THR A 14 24.09 0.93 -1.63
CA THR A 14 24.56 1.24 -0.27
C THR A 14 23.95 2.54 0.25
N ARG A 15 23.88 3.59 -0.58
CA ARG A 15 23.29 4.87 -0.21
C ARG A 15 21.78 4.78 0.03
N LEU A 16 21.07 3.99 -0.78
CA LEU A 16 19.62 3.78 -0.65
C LEU A 16 19.23 3.24 0.73
N LYS A 17 20.04 2.34 1.31
CA LYS A 17 19.76 1.76 2.64
C LYS A 17 19.72 2.77 3.77
N ASN A 18 20.36 3.93 3.60
CA ASN A 18 20.35 5.00 4.59
C ASN A 18 19.19 5.97 4.41
N LEU A 19 18.42 5.85 3.32
CA LEU A 19 17.27 6.72 3.09
C LEU A 19 16.08 6.27 3.93
N LYS A 20 15.30 7.26 4.36
CA LYS A 20 13.97 7.10 4.91
C LYS A 20 12.94 7.76 4.01
N ILE A 21 11.93 7.02 3.58
CA ILE A 21 10.91 7.51 2.64
C ILE A 21 9.52 7.44 3.27
N ILE A 22 8.77 8.54 3.25
CA ILE A 22 7.36 8.53 3.60
C ILE A 22 6.55 8.05 2.39
N VAL A 23 5.67 7.07 2.60
CA VAL A 23 4.70 6.60 1.60
C VAL A 23 3.32 7.00 2.07
N ILE A 24 2.66 7.89 1.33
CA ILE A 24 1.28 8.32 1.57
C ILE A 24 0.41 7.75 0.45
N GLY A 25 -0.66 7.04 0.76
CA GLY A 25 -1.56 6.57 -0.30
C GLY A 25 -2.57 5.52 0.11
N ASP A 26 -3.14 4.89 -0.91
CA ASP A 26 -4.18 3.88 -0.76
C ASP A 26 -3.56 2.50 -0.50
N PHE A 27 -3.69 1.99 0.71
CA PHE A 27 -3.20 0.66 1.10
C PHE A 27 -4.24 -0.40 0.78
N ILE A 28 -3.81 -1.43 0.04
CA ILE A 28 -4.68 -2.48 -0.46
C ILE A 28 -4.15 -3.81 0.04
N LEU A 29 -5.03 -4.71 0.45
CA LEU A 29 -4.71 -6.13 0.59
C LEU A 29 -5.03 -6.85 -0.71
N ASP A 30 -4.01 -7.46 -1.31
CA ASP A 30 -4.21 -8.39 -2.42
C ASP A 30 -4.28 -9.82 -1.86
N GLU A 31 -5.44 -10.44 -2.01
CA GLU A 31 -5.70 -11.82 -1.59
C GLU A 31 -5.74 -12.74 -2.82
N TYR A 32 -5.17 -13.92 -2.69
CA TYR A 32 -5.08 -14.92 -3.74
C TYR A 32 -5.66 -16.23 -3.22
N LEU A 33 -6.79 -16.64 -3.80
CA LEU A 33 -7.40 -17.94 -3.57
C LEU A 33 -7.00 -18.85 -4.73
N ILE A 34 -6.05 -19.74 -4.49
CA ILE A 34 -5.44 -20.59 -5.52
C ILE A 34 -5.99 -22.00 -5.37
N GLY A 35 -6.56 -22.52 -6.45
CA GLY A 35 -7.22 -23.82 -6.45
C GLY A 35 -7.28 -24.46 -7.82
N GLU A 36 -8.19 -25.42 -7.94
CA GLU A 36 -8.44 -26.20 -9.14
C GLU A 36 -9.93 -26.17 -9.48
N VAL A 37 -10.26 -26.28 -10.77
CA VAL A 37 -11.64 -26.43 -11.24
C VAL A 37 -11.80 -27.83 -11.79
N SER A 38 -12.71 -28.60 -11.21
CA SER A 38 -13.00 -29.98 -11.64
C SER A 38 -14.40 -30.14 -12.23
N ARG A 39 -15.29 -29.16 -12.04
CA ARG A 39 -16.68 -29.21 -12.51
C ARG A 39 -17.29 -27.82 -12.68
N ILE A 40 -18.42 -27.79 -13.40
CA ILE A 40 -19.34 -26.65 -13.48
C ILE A 40 -20.40 -26.78 -12.37
N SER A 41 -20.88 -25.65 -11.87
CA SER A 41 -21.96 -25.64 -10.87
C SER A 41 -23.27 -26.17 -11.47
N PRO A 42 -24.03 -27.02 -10.73
CA PRO A 42 -25.38 -27.41 -11.17
C PRO A 42 -26.41 -26.27 -11.06
N GLU A 43 -26.09 -25.19 -10.33
CA GLU A 43 -26.99 -24.06 -10.07
C GLU A 43 -26.88 -22.95 -11.13
N ALA A 44 -25.70 -22.82 -11.77
CA ALA A 44 -25.42 -21.81 -12.78
C ALA A 44 -24.24 -22.24 -13.66
N PRO A 45 -24.11 -21.75 -14.91
CA PRO A 45 -23.03 -22.11 -15.83
C PRO A 45 -21.69 -21.43 -15.45
N VAL A 46 -21.23 -21.62 -14.22
CA VAL A 46 -19.99 -21.06 -13.66
C VAL A 46 -19.10 -22.16 -13.08
N PRO A 47 -17.77 -22.02 -13.13
CA PRO A 47 -16.85 -23.00 -12.57
C PRO A 47 -16.90 -23.04 -11.05
N VAL A 48 -16.76 -24.23 -10.46
CA VAL A 48 -16.56 -24.39 -9.02
C VAL A 48 -15.06 -24.51 -8.75
N VAL A 49 -14.50 -23.53 -8.04
CA VAL A 49 -13.07 -23.53 -7.66
C VAL A 49 -12.91 -24.18 -6.29
N TRP A 50 -12.14 -25.27 -6.21
CA TRP A 50 -11.72 -25.86 -4.95
C TRP A 50 -10.41 -25.21 -4.49
N VAL A 51 -10.52 -24.24 -3.57
CA VAL A 51 -9.36 -23.52 -3.03
C VAL A 51 -8.46 -24.48 -2.25
N ARG A 52 -7.17 -24.48 -2.58
CA ARG A 52 -6.12 -25.28 -1.94
C ARG A 52 -5.16 -24.45 -1.11
N LYS A 53 -4.97 -23.19 -1.51
CA LYS A 53 -4.02 -22.29 -0.90
C LYS A 53 -4.57 -20.87 -0.91
N GLU A 54 -4.35 -20.19 0.21
CA GLU A 54 -4.66 -18.78 0.36
C GLU A 54 -3.36 -18.01 0.61
N LYS A 55 -3.27 -16.81 0.05
CA LYS A 55 -2.15 -15.90 0.30
C LYS A 55 -2.67 -14.47 0.32
N ILE A 56 -2.28 -13.71 1.34
CA ILE A 56 -2.53 -12.27 1.41
C ILE A 56 -1.18 -11.54 1.33
N THR A 57 -1.12 -10.46 0.56
CA THR A 57 0.05 -9.59 0.44
C THR A 57 -0.38 -8.13 0.40
N LEU A 58 0.57 -7.24 0.66
CA LEU A 58 0.41 -5.82 0.42
C LEU A 58 0.30 -5.54 -1.08
N GLY A 59 -0.70 -4.75 -1.44
CA GLY A 59 -0.95 -4.13 -2.74
C GLY A 59 -1.06 -2.61 -2.60
N GLY A 60 -1.33 -1.91 -3.70
CA GLY A 60 -1.46 -0.44 -3.68
C GLY A 60 -0.18 0.26 -3.20
N ALA A 61 -0.33 1.24 -2.31
CA ALA A 61 0.78 1.88 -1.59
C ALA A 61 1.63 0.88 -0.79
N GLY A 62 1.03 -0.22 -0.33
CA GLY A 62 1.77 -1.30 0.34
C GLY A 62 2.76 -2.03 -0.58
N ASN A 63 2.51 -2.08 -1.90
CA ASN A 63 3.49 -2.63 -2.85
C ASN A 63 4.71 -1.70 -3.00
N VAL A 64 4.52 -0.38 -2.87
CA VAL A 64 5.63 0.58 -2.80
C VAL A 64 6.49 0.30 -1.57
N VAL A 65 5.88 0.09 -0.40
CA VAL A 65 6.57 -0.28 0.85
C VAL A 65 7.38 -1.57 0.69
N LYS A 66 6.81 -2.61 0.06
CA LYS A 66 7.53 -3.86 -0.24
C LYS A 66 8.74 -3.63 -1.13
N ASN A 67 8.59 -2.84 -2.19
CA ASN A 67 9.69 -2.55 -3.10
C ASN A 67 10.81 -1.78 -2.38
N LEU A 68 10.48 -0.78 -1.57
CA LEU A 68 11.45 -0.06 -0.72
C LEU A 68 12.16 -1.00 0.25
N SER A 69 11.42 -1.88 0.92
CA SER A 69 11.98 -2.87 1.84
C SER A 69 12.93 -3.85 1.15
N SER A 70 12.60 -4.31 -0.06
CA SER A 70 13.48 -5.17 -0.87
C SER A 70 14.79 -4.49 -1.29
N LEU A 71 14.79 -3.16 -1.37
CA LEU A 71 15.98 -2.34 -1.63
C LEU A 71 16.75 -2.01 -0.33
N GLY A 72 16.25 -2.44 0.83
CA GLY A 72 16.79 -2.12 2.15
C GLY A 72 16.51 -0.68 2.61
N VAL A 73 15.62 0.04 1.92
CA VAL A 73 15.20 1.40 2.29
C VAL A 73 14.17 1.30 3.41
N LYS A 74 14.29 2.15 4.43
CA LYS A 74 13.28 2.23 5.50
C LYS A 74 12.13 3.13 5.06
N SER A 75 10.89 2.74 5.32
CA SER A 75 9.73 3.58 5.00
C SER A 75 8.87 3.95 6.21
N ILE A 76 8.25 5.11 6.14
CA ILE A 76 7.17 5.54 7.05
C ILE A 76 5.86 5.44 6.28
N VAL A 77 4.83 4.83 6.87
CA VAL A 77 3.54 4.60 6.22
C VAL A 77 2.50 5.58 6.72
N LEU A 78 1.86 6.33 5.81
CA LEU A 78 0.72 7.20 6.08
C LEU A 78 -0.46 6.85 5.17
N GLY A 79 -1.65 6.65 5.72
CA GLY A 79 -2.82 6.36 4.88
C GLY A 79 -4.08 6.13 5.69
N ARG A 80 -5.03 5.37 5.12
CA ARG A 80 -6.30 5.02 5.75
C ARG A 80 -6.61 3.53 5.58
N ALA A 81 -7.24 2.95 6.59
CA ALA A 81 -7.82 1.61 6.56
C ALA A 81 -9.21 1.63 7.23
N GLY A 82 -10.01 0.59 7.02
CA GLY A 82 -11.25 0.42 7.77
C GLY A 82 -10.98 0.04 9.22
N LYS A 83 -11.99 0.11 10.08
CA LYS A 83 -11.92 -0.41 11.45
C LYS A 83 -12.36 -1.87 11.51
N ASP A 84 -11.58 -2.75 10.88
CA ASP A 84 -11.93 -4.17 10.69
C ASP A 84 -10.74 -5.15 10.86
N GLU A 85 -11.01 -6.45 10.80
CA GLU A 85 -9.98 -7.49 10.92
C GLU A 85 -8.96 -7.45 9.76
N LYS A 86 -9.36 -6.92 8.60
CA LYS A 86 -8.46 -6.77 7.45
C LYS A 86 -7.47 -5.63 7.71
N ALA A 87 -7.82 -4.57 8.44
CA ALA A 87 -6.88 -3.55 8.89
C ALA A 87 -5.80 -4.13 9.82
N LYS A 88 -6.16 -5.04 10.72
CA LYS A 88 -5.18 -5.75 11.56
C LYS A 88 -4.23 -6.59 10.72
N THR A 89 -4.75 -7.26 9.69
CA THR A 89 -3.95 -8.02 8.73
C THR A 89 -2.99 -7.11 7.95
N LEU A 90 -3.48 -5.96 7.48
CA LEU A 90 -2.67 -4.94 6.80
C LEU A 90 -1.54 -4.43 7.70
N SER A 91 -1.86 -4.04 8.93
CA SER A 91 -0.90 -3.56 9.92
C SER A 91 0.19 -4.59 10.20
N LYS A 92 -0.18 -5.87 10.39
CA LYS A 92 0.79 -6.97 10.56
C LYS A 92 1.72 -7.10 9.36
N LEU A 93 1.18 -7.12 8.13
CA LEU A 93 2.00 -7.23 6.92
C LEU A 93 2.94 -6.04 6.76
N LEU A 94 2.51 -4.81 7.09
CA LEU A 94 3.38 -3.64 7.09
C LEU A 94 4.49 -3.72 8.15
N MET A 95 4.21 -4.34 9.31
CA MET A 95 5.22 -4.58 10.35
C MET A 95 6.28 -5.61 9.94
N ASP A 96 5.91 -6.57 9.10
CA ASP A 96 6.84 -7.58 8.56
C ASP A 96 7.81 -6.99 7.51
N GLU A 97 7.48 -5.82 6.94
CA GLU A 97 8.34 -5.05 6.04
C GLU A 97 9.30 -4.11 6.80
N ASN A 98 10.27 -3.50 6.11
CA ASN A 98 11.24 -2.56 6.70
C ASN A 98 10.63 -1.17 6.95
N THR A 99 9.60 -1.12 7.78
CA THR A 99 8.92 0.13 8.15
C THR A 99 9.39 0.68 9.49
N ASP A 100 9.32 2.00 9.65
CA ASP A 100 9.50 2.67 10.94
C ASP A 100 8.20 2.59 11.76
N ARG A 101 8.02 1.47 12.47
CA ARG A 101 6.74 1.11 13.11
C ARG A 101 6.21 2.19 14.06
N SER A 102 7.08 2.89 14.77
CA SER A 102 6.72 4.00 15.67
C SER A 102 6.18 5.23 14.95
N LEU A 103 6.47 5.36 13.65
CA LEU A 103 6.05 6.49 12.84
C LEU A 103 4.95 6.10 11.84
N ASN A 104 4.57 4.84 11.72
CA ASN A 104 3.44 4.48 10.87
C ASN A 104 2.13 5.05 11.44
N PHE A 105 1.28 5.56 10.56
CA PHE A 105 -0.02 6.10 10.92
C PHE A 105 -1.05 5.75 9.85
N LEU A 106 -2.08 5.00 10.23
CA LEU A 106 -3.23 4.71 9.40
C LEU A 106 -4.45 5.27 10.12
N ILE A 107 -5.20 6.13 9.43
CA ILE A 107 -6.53 6.55 9.88
C ILE A 107 -7.42 5.32 9.93
N GLU A 108 -8.11 5.12 11.05
CA GLU A 108 -9.12 4.09 11.20
C GLU A 108 -10.49 4.66 10.84
N SER A 109 -11.07 4.20 9.74
CA SER A 109 -12.38 4.67 9.29
C SER A 109 -13.47 3.67 9.65
N GLU A 110 -14.55 4.15 10.27
CA GLU A 110 -15.78 3.36 10.47
C GLU A 110 -16.71 3.40 9.25
N GLU A 111 -16.42 4.28 8.29
CA GLU A 111 -17.28 4.55 7.15
C GLU A 111 -16.95 3.71 5.91
N ILE A 112 -15.77 3.09 5.87
CA ILE A 112 -15.34 2.22 4.77
C ILE A 112 -14.66 0.95 5.29
N PRO A 113 -14.72 -0.16 4.54
CA PRO A 113 -13.89 -1.34 4.84
C PRO A 113 -12.44 -1.12 4.40
N THR A 114 -11.51 -1.87 4.99
CA THR A 114 -10.15 -2.00 4.45
C THR A 114 -10.20 -2.58 3.04
N ILE A 115 -9.51 -1.93 2.10
CA ILE A 115 -9.54 -2.28 0.69
C ILE A 115 -8.94 -3.68 0.48
N LEU A 116 -9.76 -4.61 -0.01
CA LEU A 116 -9.36 -5.99 -0.30
C LEU A 116 -9.67 -6.33 -1.75
N LYS A 117 -8.67 -6.83 -2.46
CA LYS A 117 -8.79 -7.33 -3.83
C LYS A 117 -8.43 -8.80 -3.87
N THR A 118 -9.46 -9.65 -3.91
CA THR A 118 -9.31 -11.10 -3.93
C THR A 118 -9.30 -11.61 -5.37
N ARG A 119 -8.23 -12.29 -5.78
CA ARG A 119 -8.10 -12.96 -7.08
C ARG A 119 -8.30 -14.45 -6.88
N VAL A 120 -9.29 -15.00 -7.58
CA VAL A 120 -9.55 -16.44 -7.59
C VAL A 120 -8.83 -17.03 -8.79
N ILE A 121 -7.91 -17.96 -8.54
CA ILE A 121 -7.02 -18.54 -9.54
C ILE A 121 -7.25 -20.05 -9.60
N ALA A 122 -7.43 -20.57 -10.81
CA ALA A 122 -7.50 -22.00 -11.09
C ALA A 122 -6.39 -22.39 -12.07
N GLY A 123 -5.47 -23.26 -11.64
CA GLY A 123 -4.27 -23.57 -12.42
C GLY A 123 -3.45 -22.32 -12.73
N HIS A 124 -3.33 -21.96 -14.02
CA HIS A 124 -2.61 -20.77 -14.48
C HIS A 124 -3.53 -19.61 -14.92
N GLN A 125 -4.84 -19.70 -14.67
CA GLN A 125 -5.82 -18.71 -15.12
C GLN A 125 -6.52 -18.05 -13.94
N GLN A 126 -6.72 -16.74 -14.02
CA GLN A 126 -7.58 -16.02 -13.09
C GLN A 126 -9.04 -16.23 -13.51
N VAL A 127 -9.84 -16.81 -12.62
CA VAL A 127 -11.25 -17.10 -12.84
C VAL A 127 -12.10 -15.84 -12.65
N CYS A 128 -11.91 -15.16 -11.53
CA CYS A 128 -12.59 -13.92 -11.23
C CYS A 128 -11.81 -13.05 -10.23
N ARG A 129 -12.32 -11.84 -10.01
CA ARG A 129 -11.84 -10.93 -8.96
C ARG A 129 -13.02 -10.47 -8.11
N ILE A 130 -12.81 -10.42 -6.81
CA ILE A 130 -13.78 -9.94 -5.83
C ILE A 130 -13.14 -8.73 -5.14
N ASP A 131 -13.73 -7.56 -5.31
CA ASP A 131 -13.25 -6.33 -4.70
C ASP A 131 -14.20 -6.00 -3.52
N LYS A 132 -13.64 -5.85 -2.32
CA LYS A 132 -14.34 -5.32 -1.14
C LYS A 132 -13.72 -3.96 -0.82
N GLU A 133 -14.37 -2.92 -1.30
CA GLU A 133 -13.92 -1.54 -1.16
C GLU A 133 -15.09 -0.57 -1.28
N GLU A 134 -14.94 0.61 -0.70
CA GLU A 134 -15.85 1.75 -0.92
C GLU A 134 -15.04 2.97 -1.39
N LEU A 135 -15.54 3.64 -2.43
CA LEU A 135 -14.90 4.83 -2.99
C LEU A 135 -15.42 6.06 -2.26
N LYS A 136 -14.78 6.38 -1.13
CA LYS A 136 -15.13 7.54 -0.33
C LYS A 136 -13.88 8.35 -0.02
N PRO A 137 -13.75 9.59 -0.52
CA PRO A 137 -12.66 10.48 -0.11
C PRO A 137 -12.60 10.63 1.41
N ILE A 138 -11.41 10.83 1.95
CA ILE A 138 -11.29 11.25 3.35
C ILE A 138 -12.01 12.57 3.57
N ASN A 139 -12.65 12.72 4.72
CA ASN A 139 -13.31 13.96 5.09
C ASN A 139 -12.28 14.99 5.60
N GLN A 140 -12.73 16.23 5.80
CA GLN A 140 -11.88 17.34 6.24
C GLN A 140 -11.10 17.04 7.55
N LYS A 141 -11.70 16.34 8.51
CA LYS A 141 -11.06 15.95 9.78
C LYS A 141 -9.95 14.93 9.55
N GLU A 142 -10.24 13.89 8.76
CA GLU A 142 -9.28 12.87 8.37
C GLU A 142 -8.11 13.48 7.55
N GLU A 143 -8.39 14.48 6.69
CA GLU A 143 -7.33 15.22 5.99
C GLU A 143 -6.42 15.97 6.97
N ASP A 144 -7.00 16.65 7.97
CA ASP A 144 -6.25 17.39 8.97
C ASP A 144 -5.37 16.44 9.81
N GLU A 145 -5.91 15.29 10.23
CA GLU A 145 -5.16 14.24 10.93
C GLU A 145 -4.00 13.68 10.09
N LEU A 146 -4.22 13.43 8.79
CA LEU A 146 -3.16 12.93 7.90
C LEU A 146 -2.05 13.97 7.68
N LEU A 147 -2.42 15.24 7.55
CA LEU A 147 -1.45 16.34 7.37
C LEU A 147 -0.65 16.60 8.65
N GLU A 148 -1.28 16.54 9.82
CA GLU A 148 -0.59 16.64 11.11
C GLU A 148 0.41 15.49 11.25
N ALA A 149 -0.02 14.25 11.01
CA ALA A 149 0.86 13.09 11.03
C ALA A 149 2.04 13.26 10.05
N PHE A 150 1.79 13.77 8.84
CA PHE A 150 2.83 14.06 7.87
C PHE A 150 3.85 15.10 8.38
N LEU A 151 3.36 16.22 8.95
CA LEU A 151 4.20 17.30 9.46
C LEU A 151 5.14 16.85 10.58
N GLU A 152 4.69 15.98 11.48
CA GLU A 152 5.52 15.42 12.55
C GLU A 152 6.68 14.55 12.03
N ARG A 153 6.56 14.02 10.81
CA ARG A 153 7.45 12.98 10.27
C ARG A 153 8.35 13.47 9.15
N VAL A 154 7.94 14.51 8.43
CA VAL A 154 8.60 14.98 7.19
C VAL A 154 10.06 15.37 7.41
N ASP A 155 10.43 15.92 8.57
CA ASP A 155 11.82 16.29 8.89
C ASP A 155 12.76 15.10 9.07
N SER A 156 12.21 13.90 9.29
CA SER A 156 12.98 12.67 9.46
C SER A 156 13.14 11.86 8.16
N ALA A 157 12.60 12.35 7.05
CA ALA A 157 12.52 11.64 5.78
C ALA A 157 13.27 12.38 4.66
N ASP A 158 13.90 11.60 3.78
CA ASP A 158 14.64 12.11 2.61
C ASP A 158 13.74 12.35 1.39
N ALA A 159 12.60 11.66 1.33
CA ALA A 159 11.66 11.76 0.23
C ALA A 159 10.23 11.37 0.66
N VAL A 160 9.27 11.78 -0.16
CA VAL A 160 7.85 11.44 -0.02
C VAL A 160 7.36 10.84 -1.33
N ILE A 161 6.62 9.74 -1.25
CA ILE A 161 5.93 9.10 -2.37
C ILE A 161 4.43 9.20 -2.12
N LEU A 162 3.72 9.82 -3.06
CA LEU A 162 2.26 9.79 -3.14
C LEU A 162 1.84 8.64 -4.05
N SER A 163 1.12 7.67 -3.51
CA SER A 163 0.71 6.44 -4.20
C SER A 163 -0.81 6.39 -4.33
N ASP A 164 -1.33 7.07 -5.36
CA ASP A 164 -2.76 7.25 -5.61
C ASP A 164 -3.35 6.12 -6.47
N TYR A 165 -4.39 5.46 -5.95
CA TYR A 165 -5.17 4.44 -6.65
C TYR A 165 -6.65 4.84 -6.78
N ASP A 166 -6.96 6.13 -6.60
CA ASP A 166 -8.31 6.68 -6.67
C ASP A 166 -9.26 6.01 -5.65
N LYS A 167 -8.75 5.74 -4.43
CA LYS A 167 -9.53 5.16 -3.32
C LYS A 167 -9.81 6.16 -2.20
N GLY A 168 -9.46 7.42 -2.43
CA GLY A 168 -9.92 8.55 -1.63
C GLY A 168 -8.99 8.96 -0.49
N THR A 169 -7.85 8.29 -0.27
CA THR A 169 -6.86 8.76 0.72
C THR A 169 -6.15 10.03 0.24
N LEU A 170 -5.83 10.10 -1.06
CA LEU A 170 -5.13 11.24 -1.65
C LEU A 170 -6.14 12.19 -2.31
N THR A 171 -6.64 13.14 -1.52
CA THR A 171 -7.47 14.22 -2.05
C THR A 171 -6.61 15.29 -2.73
N PRO A 172 -7.20 16.16 -3.56
CA PRO A 172 -6.49 17.32 -4.11
C PRO A 172 -5.87 18.22 -3.03
N ARG A 173 -6.47 18.27 -1.83
CA ARG A 173 -5.91 19.03 -0.70
C ARG A 173 -4.65 18.35 -0.15
N ILE A 174 -4.69 17.06 0.14
CA ILE A 174 -3.50 16.32 0.61
C ILE A 174 -2.35 16.46 -0.39
N ILE A 175 -2.60 16.20 -1.67
CA ILE A 175 -1.57 16.25 -2.71
C ILE A 175 -0.93 17.65 -2.76
N ARG A 176 -1.74 18.71 -2.74
CA ARG A 176 -1.26 20.10 -2.79
C ARG A 176 -0.45 20.48 -1.56
N GLU A 177 -0.96 20.23 -0.36
CA GLU A 177 -0.28 20.64 0.88
C GLU A 177 1.02 19.86 1.08
N VAL A 178 1.02 18.53 0.87
CA VAL A 178 2.24 17.71 0.95
C VAL A 178 3.29 18.18 -0.06
N SER A 179 2.88 18.44 -1.31
CA SER A 179 3.81 18.91 -2.35
C SER A 179 4.39 20.28 -2.00
N LYS A 180 3.56 21.20 -1.51
CA LYS A 180 4.00 22.53 -1.08
C LYS A 180 5.04 22.44 0.04
N ILE A 181 4.76 21.70 1.11
CA ILE A 181 5.67 21.51 2.24
C ILE A 181 7.01 20.92 1.77
N CYS A 182 6.98 19.92 0.89
CA CYS A 182 8.20 19.31 0.35
C CYS A 182 9.03 20.30 -0.49
N LEU A 183 8.36 21.13 -1.31
CA LEU A 183 9.04 22.13 -2.14
C LEU A 183 9.66 23.26 -1.31
N ASP A 184 8.98 23.70 -0.25
CA ASP A 184 9.48 24.73 0.65
C ASP A 184 10.72 24.23 1.43
N LYS A 185 10.71 22.97 1.88
CA LYS A 185 11.90 22.35 2.50
C LYS A 185 13.08 22.18 1.55
N LYS A 186 12.85 21.87 0.27
CA LYS A 186 13.94 21.75 -0.72
C LYS A 186 14.66 23.09 -0.97
N ARG A 187 14.00 24.21 -0.71
CA ARG A 187 14.55 25.57 -0.87
C ARG A 187 15.27 26.11 0.37
N SER A 188 15.17 25.41 1.50
CA SER A 188 15.80 25.75 2.78
C SER A 188 17.14 25.05 2.92
#